data_AF-A0ABC8UEM7-F1
#
_entry.id   AF-A0ABC8UEM7-F1
#
_cell.length_a   1.000
_cell.length_b   1.000
_cell.length_c   1.000
_cell.angle_alpha   90.00
_cell.angle_beta   90.00
_cell.angle_gamma   90.00
#
_symmetry.space_group_name_H-M   'P 1'
#
loop_
_entity.id
_entity.type
_entity.pdbx_description
1 polymer ?
#
loop_
_entity_poly.entity_id
_entity_poly.type
_entity_poly.pdbx_seq_one_letter_code
_entity_poly.pdbx_strand_id
1 'polypeptide(L)'
;MGMTAPAAASYASKEEPPLVSRIAFGSCSNQSAPQPIWDAIIDYNPQVFIWLGDNIYGDVRRPFKLFGKQRTIGPWKNVPRFVPSPEHEMLSRYHMAKTNPAYSLLRHNTKIIGTWDDHDYGLNDAGKEFNGKIINQRLLLDFLDEPQDSPRRSQAGVYTSYTFGPVGRQIKVLLLDTRYHRDPLSSDGSILGSSQWIWLQKELNGPASAITIIGSSIQDGLAYLIQVLRGLTSLATNVTIERT
;
A
#
# COMPACT_ATOMS: atom_id res chain seq x y z
N MET A 1 -10.95 -49.12 -45.40
CA MET A 1 -10.03 -48.17 -44.75
C MET A 1 -10.75 -46.84 -44.61
N GLY A 2 -11.33 -46.56 -43.45
CA GLY A 2 -11.99 -45.28 -43.17
C GLY A 2 -11.03 -44.40 -42.37
N MET A 3 -10.57 -43.30 -42.96
CA MET A 3 -9.83 -42.27 -42.23
C MET A 3 -10.82 -41.39 -41.48
N THR A 4 -10.83 -41.50 -40.15
CA THR A 4 -11.50 -40.53 -39.27
C THR A 4 -10.63 -39.28 -39.17
N ALA A 5 -11.16 -38.13 -39.54
CA ALA A 5 -10.52 -36.83 -39.31
C ALA A 5 -10.48 -36.54 -37.79
N PRO A 6 -9.40 -35.92 -37.27
CA PRO A 6 -9.34 -35.56 -35.85
C PRO A 6 -10.28 -34.38 -35.57
N ALA A 7 -11.00 -34.47 -34.45
CA ALA A 7 -11.84 -33.40 -33.95
C ALA A 7 -10.98 -32.17 -33.62
N ALA A 8 -11.37 -31.01 -34.15
CA ALA A 8 -10.74 -29.73 -33.82
C ALA A 8 -11.01 -29.42 -32.34
N ALA A 9 -9.95 -29.35 -31.54
CA ALA A 9 -10.01 -28.83 -30.19
C ALA A 9 -10.42 -27.34 -30.25
N SER A 10 -11.53 -26.97 -29.60
CA SER A 10 -11.90 -25.58 -29.45
C SER A 10 -10.89 -24.90 -28.52
N TYR A 11 -10.00 -24.10 -29.10
CA TYR A 11 -9.21 -23.16 -28.32
C TYR A 11 -10.16 -22.07 -27.82
N ALA A 12 -10.62 -22.19 -26.57
CA ALA A 12 -11.27 -21.09 -25.88
C ALA A 12 -10.28 -19.91 -25.86
N SER A 13 -10.56 -18.86 -26.61
CA SER A 13 -9.80 -17.62 -26.55
C SER A 13 -9.83 -17.11 -25.12
N LYS A 14 -8.68 -16.98 -24.47
CA LYS A 14 -8.58 -16.27 -23.19
C LYS A 14 -9.19 -14.88 -23.41
N GLU A 15 -10.31 -14.59 -22.78
CA GLU A 15 -10.91 -13.25 -22.81
C GLU A 15 -9.85 -12.24 -22.36
N GLU A 16 -9.70 -11.16 -23.11
CA GLU A 16 -8.76 -10.10 -22.75
C GLU A 16 -9.20 -9.44 -21.43
N PRO A 17 -8.26 -9.03 -20.57
CA PRO A 17 -8.61 -8.34 -19.33
C PRO A 17 -9.41 -7.06 -19.60
N PRO A 18 -10.42 -6.74 -18.79
CA PRO A 18 -11.23 -5.54 -18.97
C PRO A 18 -10.37 -4.28 -18.83
N LEU A 19 -10.69 -3.26 -19.63
CA LEU A 19 -10.06 -1.95 -19.54
C LEU A 19 -10.33 -1.32 -18.16
N VAL A 20 -9.27 -0.80 -17.53
CA VAL A 20 -9.38 0.04 -16.33
C VAL A 20 -9.30 1.52 -16.72
N SER A 21 -10.27 2.30 -16.26
CA SER A 21 -10.42 3.73 -16.57
C SER A 21 -10.72 4.60 -15.35
N ARG A 22 -11.20 4.02 -14.24
CA ARG A 22 -11.45 4.72 -12.99
C ARG A 22 -10.67 4.07 -11.85
N ILE A 23 -9.69 4.81 -11.35
CA ILE A 23 -8.87 4.46 -10.20
C ILE A 23 -9.07 5.54 -9.15
N ALA A 24 -9.30 5.12 -7.91
CA ALA A 24 -9.33 6.01 -6.75
C ALA A 24 -8.16 5.66 -5.81
N PHE A 25 -7.73 6.62 -5.02
CA PHE A 25 -6.65 6.46 -4.05
C PHE A 25 -7.02 7.15 -2.74
N GLY A 26 -6.46 6.67 -1.63
CA GLY A 26 -6.72 7.25 -0.32
C GLY A 26 -5.71 6.81 0.73
N SER A 27 -5.59 7.63 1.78
CA SER A 27 -4.73 7.42 2.95
C SER A 27 -5.36 8.08 4.18
N CYS A 28 -4.71 7.98 5.34
CA CYS A 28 -5.08 8.72 6.56
C CYS A 28 -6.51 8.43 7.05
N SER A 29 -6.89 7.16 6.97
CA SER A 29 -8.21 6.64 7.32
C SER A 29 -8.27 6.26 8.80
N ASN A 30 -8.55 7.24 9.66
CA ASN A 30 -8.83 6.96 11.06
C ASN A 30 -10.15 6.20 11.22
N GLN A 31 -10.04 4.89 11.44
CA GLN A 31 -11.12 3.94 11.62
C GLN A 31 -12.09 4.26 12.77
N SER A 32 -11.70 5.17 13.68
CA SER A 32 -12.53 5.61 14.81
C SER A 32 -13.26 6.93 14.53
N ALA A 33 -12.97 7.60 13.42
CA ALA A 33 -13.59 8.86 13.04
C ALA A 33 -14.71 8.64 12.00
N PRO A 34 -15.67 9.57 11.85
CA PRO A 34 -16.58 9.56 10.71
C PRO A 34 -15.82 9.66 9.39
N GLN A 35 -16.21 8.85 8.40
CA GLN A 35 -15.55 8.79 7.08
C GLN A 35 -16.56 8.99 5.94
N PRO A 36 -17.19 10.19 5.82
CA PRO A 36 -18.17 10.46 4.76
C PRO A 36 -17.54 10.45 3.36
N ILE A 37 -16.21 10.48 3.27
CA ILE A 37 -15.48 10.39 1.99
C ILE A 37 -15.77 9.08 1.24
N TRP A 38 -16.12 8.01 1.95
CA TRP A 38 -16.46 6.73 1.31
C TRP A 38 -17.65 6.86 0.36
N ASP A 39 -18.64 7.69 0.69
CA ASP A 39 -19.81 7.89 -0.18
C ASP A 39 -19.39 8.49 -1.52
N ALA A 40 -18.52 9.52 -1.50
CA ALA A 40 -17.98 10.12 -2.71
C ALA A 40 -17.12 9.14 -3.53
N ILE A 41 -16.35 8.26 -2.87
CA ILE A 41 -15.54 7.24 -3.54
C ILE A 41 -16.44 6.18 -4.18
N ILE A 42 -17.53 5.77 -3.52
CA ILE A 42 -18.52 4.83 -4.07
C ILE A 42 -19.22 5.45 -5.28
N ASP A 43 -19.64 6.71 -5.18
CA ASP A 43 -20.29 7.44 -6.28
C ASP A 43 -19.36 7.58 -7.50
N TYR A 44 -18.05 7.70 -7.29
CA TYR A 44 -17.06 7.66 -8.37
C TYR A 44 -16.96 6.29 -9.07
N ASN A 45 -17.46 5.23 -8.44
CA ASN A 45 -17.53 3.85 -8.95
C ASN A 45 -16.18 3.34 -9.52
N PRO A 46 -15.10 3.34 -8.70
CA PRO A 46 -13.78 2.94 -9.14
C PRO A 46 -13.69 1.44 -9.41
N GLN A 47 -12.88 1.07 -10.41
CA GLN A 47 -12.53 -0.33 -10.68
C GLN A 47 -11.39 -0.79 -9.76
N VAL A 48 -10.52 0.15 -9.36
CA VAL A 48 -9.41 -0.07 -8.43
C VAL A 48 -9.40 1.03 -7.39
N PHE A 49 -9.28 0.67 -6.12
CA PHE A 49 -8.99 1.59 -5.02
C PHE A 49 -7.62 1.26 -4.43
N ILE A 50 -6.78 2.28 -4.29
CA ILE A 50 -5.39 2.16 -3.86
C ILE A 50 -5.22 2.82 -2.49
N TRP A 51 -4.95 2.00 -1.48
CA TRP A 51 -4.47 2.46 -0.18
C TRP A 51 -3.01 2.91 -0.27
N LEU A 52 -2.74 4.16 0.12
CA LEU A 52 -1.40 4.75 0.11
C LEU A 52 -0.77 4.85 1.52
N GLY A 53 -1.42 4.28 2.53
CA GLY A 53 -0.93 4.25 3.90
C GLY A 53 -1.87 4.93 4.89
N ASP A 54 -1.55 4.81 6.18
CA ASP A 54 -2.44 5.13 7.29
C ASP A 54 -3.86 4.58 7.07
N ASN A 55 -3.94 3.30 6.69
CA ASN A 55 -5.21 2.60 6.43
C ASN A 55 -5.98 2.41 7.75
N ILE A 56 -5.23 2.24 8.84
CA ILE A 56 -5.64 2.41 10.22
C ILE A 56 -4.63 3.27 10.99
N TYR A 57 -5.11 3.95 12.03
CA TYR A 57 -4.24 4.55 13.03
C TYR A 57 -3.96 3.50 14.09
N GLY A 58 -2.80 2.85 14.06
CA GLY A 58 -2.45 1.69 14.89
C GLY A 58 -1.67 2.00 16.17
N ASP A 59 -0.99 3.14 16.27
CA ASP A 59 -0.28 3.55 17.49
C ASP A 59 -1.23 4.18 18.52
N VAL A 60 -0.79 4.26 19.78
CA VAL A 60 -1.54 4.91 20.86
C VAL A 60 -0.82 6.16 21.31
N ARG A 61 -1.50 7.29 21.23
CA ARG A 61 -1.09 8.48 21.97
C ARG A 61 -1.37 8.24 23.45
N ARG A 62 -0.34 8.04 24.28
CA ARG A 62 -0.52 7.95 25.74
C ARG A 62 -0.64 9.35 26.33
N PRO A 63 -1.82 9.79 26.83
CA PRO A 63 -1.87 10.93 27.73
C PRO A 63 -1.36 10.49 29.10
N PHE A 64 -0.28 11.11 29.59
CA PHE A 64 0.06 11.01 31.01
C PHE A 64 -1.01 11.78 31.79
N LYS A 65 -1.88 11.09 32.54
CA LYS A 65 -2.81 11.74 33.50
C LYS A 65 -2.17 11.73 34.88
N LEU A 66 -1.70 12.89 35.33
CA LEU A 66 -1.48 13.18 36.74
C LEU A 66 -2.28 14.45 37.08
N PHE A 67 -3.30 14.30 37.93
CA PHE A 67 -4.21 15.35 38.45
C PHE A 67 -4.72 16.42 37.45
N GLY A 68 -5.95 16.21 36.97
CA GLY A 68 -6.92 17.29 36.70
C GLY A 68 -6.73 18.23 35.50
N LYS A 69 -5.56 18.35 34.87
CA LYS A 69 -5.39 19.15 33.64
C LYS A 69 -4.42 18.48 32.67
N GLN A 70 -4.83 18.40 31.39
CA GLN A 70 -3.98 17.97 30.28
C GLN A 70 -2.77 18.92 30.19
N ARG A 71 -1.58 18.47 30.60
CA ARG A 71 -0.35 19.27 30.54
C ARG A 71 0.75 18.46 29.88
N THR A 72 1.30 18.98 28.79
CA THR A 72 2.56 18.53 28.17
C THR A 72 3.76 19.21 28.82
N ILE A 73 3.85 19.32 30.16
CA ILE A 73 5.07 19.83 30.80
C ILE A 73 5.22 19.23 32.21
N GLY A 74 6.24 18.39 32.39
CA GLY A 74 6.89 18.06 33.67
C GLY A 74 8.42 18.17 33.46
N PRO A 75 9.27 18.11 34.50
CA PRO A 75 10.69 18.45 34.41
C PRO A 75 11.53 17.46 33.59
N TRP A 76 10.90 16.42 33.04
CA TRP A 76 11.52 15.38 32.22
C TRP A 76 11.03 15.55 30.78
N LYS A 77 11.89 16.08 29.89
CA LYS A 77 11.76 15.86 28.45
C LYS A 77 11.87 14.35 28.20
N ASN A 78 11.05 13.79 27.30
CA ASN A 78 11.17 12.43 26.72
C ASN A 78 10.27 11.32 27.31
N VAL A 79 8.95 11.52 27.42
CA VAL A 79 8.02 10.38 27.36
C VAL A 79 7.59 10.20 25.90
N PRO A 80 7.70 8.99 25.31
CA PRO A 80 7.24 8.75 23.95
C PRO A 80 5.77 9.17 23.81
N ARG A 81 5.50 10.09 22.88
CA ARG A 81 4.14 10.58 22.62
C ARG A 81 3.26 9.47 22.04
N PHE A 82 3.89 8.54 21.32
CA PHE A 82 3.28 7.40 20.67
C PHE A 82 3.97 6.12 21.13
N VAL A 83 3.19 5.06 21.31
CA VAL A 83 3.69 3.71 21.60
C VAL A 83 3.04 2.71 20.65
N PRO A 84 3.74 1.61 20.33
CA PRO A 84 3.15 0.53 19.55
C PRO A 84 1.97 -0.10 20.30
N SER A 85 0.92 -0.42 19.56
CA SER A 85 -0.18 -1.23 20.08
C SER A 85 0.16 -2.72 20.04
N PRO A 86 -0.40 -3.51 20.97
CA PRO A 86 -0.31 -4.96 20.88
C PRO A 86 -1.08 -5.49 19.65
N GLU A 87 -0.73 -6.70 19.20
CA GLU A 87 -1.30 -7.32 18.00
C GLU A 87 -2.83 -7.34 17.99
N HIS A 88 -3.47 -7.69 19.11
CA HIS A 88 -4.93 -7.78 19.19
C HIS A 88 -5.63 -6.43 19.01
N GLU A 89 -5.00 -5.31 19.44
CA GLU A 89 -5.52 -3.98 19.19
C GLU A 89 -5.37 -3.60 17.71
N MET A 90 -4.21 -3.88 17.10
CA MET A 90 -4.01 -3.68 15.65
C MET A 90 -5.05 -4.45 14.84
N LEU A 91 -5.27 -5.72 15.18
CA LEU A 91 -6.30 -6.56 14.56
C LEU A 91 -7.70 -5.99 14.74
N SER A 92 -8.05 -5.51 15.94
CA SER A 92 -9.34 -4.86 16.20
C SER A 92 -9.54 -3.60 15.35
N ARG A 93 -8.49 -2.79 15.18
CA ARG A 93 -8.54 -1.57 14.34
C ARG A 93 -8.70 -1.90 12.86
N TYR A 94 -7.98 -2.90 12.35
CA TYR A 94 -8.20 -3.39 10.99
C TYR A 94 -9.61 -3.95 10.80
N HIS A 95 -10.13 -4.68 11.79
CA HIS A 95 -11.50 -5.17 11.75
C HIS A 95 -12.51 -4.01 11.71
N MET A 96 -12.34 -2.97 12.52
CA MET A 96 -13.18 -1.77 12.48
C MET A 96 -13.15 -1.09 11.10
N ALA A 97 -11.96 -0.86 10.54
CA ALA A 97 -11.83 -0.27 9.21
C ALA A 97 -12.51 -1.13 8.14
N LYS A 98 -12.26 -2.44 8.16
CA LYS A 98 -12.77 -3.42 7.19
C LYS A 98 -14.29 -3.62 7.27
N THR A 99 -14.88 -3.41 8.44
CA THR A 99 -16.33 -3.53 8.69
C THR A 99 -17.08 -2.21 8.65
N ASN A 100 -16.40 -1.09 8.33
CA ASN A 100 -17.10 0.16 8.00
C ASN A 100 -18.09 -0.11 6.86
N PRO A 101 -19.40 0.18 7.02
CA PRO A 101 -20.41 -0.20 6.03
C PRO A 101 -20.14 0.31 4.61
N ALA A 102 -19.67 1.56 4.48
CA ALA A 102 -19.40 2.16 3.18
C ALA A 102 -18.15 1.55 2.53
N TYR A 103 -17.07 1.37 3.30
CA TYR A 103 -15.87 0.69 2.79
C TYR A 103 -16.13 -0.78 2.44
N SER A 104 -16.95 -1.48 3.24
CA SER A 104 -17.41 -2.83 2.94
C SER A 104 -18.19 -2.88 1.62
N LEU A 105 -19.05 -1.88 1.36
CA LEU A 105 -19.77 -1.77 0.09
C LEU A 105 -18.81 -1.58 -1.10
N LEU A 106 -17.84 -0.68 -0.97
CA LEU A 106 -16.81 -0.43 -2.00
C LEU A 106 -16.08 -1.73 -2.37
N ARG A 107 -15.66 -2.51 -1.37
CA ARG A 107 -14.92 -3.77 -1.53
C ARG A 107 -15.64 -4.84 -2.36
N HIS A 108 -16.96 -4.80 -2.50
CA HIS A 108 -17.70 -5.80 -3.27
C HIS A 108 -17.48 -5.69 -4.78
N ASN A 109 -17.29 -4.47 -5.31
CA ASN A 109 -17.23 -4.22 -6.75
C ASN A 109 -15.91 -3.58 -7.21
N THR A 110 -15.02 -3.26 -6.27
CA THR A 110 -13.75 -2.59 -6.53
C THR A 110 -12.58 -3.47 -6.11
N LYS A 111 -11.56 -3.58 -6.96
CA LYS A 111 -10.30 -4.21 -6.58
C LYS A 111 -9.57 -3.32 -5.58
N ILE A 112 -9.44 -3.79 -4.34
CA ILE A 112 -8.63 -3.11 -3.32
C ILE A 112 -7.18 -3.58 -3.42
N ILE A 113 -6.26 -2.63 -3.49
CA ILE A 113 -4.81 -2.84 -3.38
C ILE A 113 -4.21 -1.80 -2.45
N GLY A 114 -2.99 -2.00 -1.98
CA GLY A 114 -2.42 -1.07 -1.01
C GLY A 114 -1.02 -1.35 -0.52
N THR A 115 -0.48 -0.31 0.11
CA THR A 115 0.70 -0.32 0.99
C THR A 115 0.32 0.27 2.36
N TRP A 116 1.28 0.41 3.27
CA TRP A 116 1.11 1.00 4.61
C TRP A 116 1.81 2.36 4.74
N ASP A 117 1.52 3.07 5.82
CA ASP A 117 2.46 4.05 6.39
C ASP A 117 2.78 3.76 7.87
N ASP A 118 3.35 4.69 8.62
CA ASP A 118 3.86 4.40 9.97
C ASP A 118 2.80 3.98 10.98
N HIS A 119 1.58 4.49 10.87
CA HIS A 119 0.52 4.13 11.80
C HIS A 119 0.06 2.68 11.63
N ASP A 120 -0.02 2.17 10.39
CA ASP A 120 -0.25 0.74 10.11
C ASP A 120 0.99 -0.12 10.40
N TYR A 121 2.18 0.45 10.12
CA TYR A 121 3.47 -0.17 10.43
C TYR A 121 3.62 -0.38 11.93
N GLY A 122 2.97 0.47 12.75
CA GLY A 122 2.71 0.26 14.16
C GLY A 122 3.43 1.22 15.11
N LEU A 123 4.21 2.16 14.59
CA LEU A 123 4.87 3.19 15.39
C LEU A 123 5.27 4.36 14.49
N ASN A 124 4.82 5.56 14.88
CA ASN A 124 5.16 6.82 14.23
C ASN A 124 6.67 6.92 13.94
N ASP A 125 7.01 7.25 12.69
CA ASP A 125 8.39 7.40 12.21
C ASP A 125 9.32 6.20 12.39
N ALA A 126 8.78 5.00 12.64
CA ALA A 126 9.61 3.81 12.76
C ALA A 126 10.03 3.28 11.39
N GLY A 127 11.21 2.66 11.36
CA GLY A 127 11.82 2.05 10.20
C GLY A 127 12.21 0.59 10.48
N LYS A 128 13.33 0.15 9.91
CA LYS A 128 13.77 -1.24 9.97
C LYS A 128 14.05 -1.74 11.39
N GLU A 129 14.29 -0.86 12.36
CA GLU A 129 14.51 -1.18 13.77
C GLU A 129 13.25 -1.64 14.51
N PHE A 130 12.06 -1.43 13.93
CA PHE A 130 10.81 -1.81 14.58
C PHE A 130 10.59 -3.33 14.59
N ASN A 131 10.57 -3.92 15.78
CA ASN A 131 10.40 -5.37 15.94
C ASN A 131 9.01 -5.89 15.54
N GLY A 132 7.96 -5.06 15.62
CA GLY A 132 6.59 -5.47 15.32
C GLY A 132 6.26 -5.59 13.82
N LYS A 133 7.19 -5.21 12.93
CA LYS A 133 6.95 -5.12 11.48
C LYS A 133 6.50 -6.41 10.81
N ILE A 134 7.00 -7.57 11.29
CA ILE A 134 6.62 -8.88 10.74
C ILE A 134 5.15 -9.18 11.04
N ILE A 135 4.72 -8.94 12.28
CA ILE A 135 3.34 -9.15 12.71
C ILE A 135 2.43 -8.18 11.97
N ASN A 136 2.79 -6.90 11.92
CA ASN A 136 1.97 -5.88 11.26
C ASN A 136 1.90 -6.06 9.74
N GLN A 137 2.94 -6.65 9.11
CA GLN A 137 2.90 -7.02 7.69
C GLN A 137 1.81 -8.05 7.45
N ARG A 138 1.76 -9.09 8.28
CA ARG A 138 0.70 -10.11 8.19
C ARG A 138 -0.68 -9.46 8.33
N LEU A 139 -0.87 -8.59 9.32
CA LEU A 139 -2.15 -7.93 9.56
C LEU A 139 -2.59 -7.03 8.39
N LEU A 140 -1.67 -6.24 7.81
CA LEU A 140 -1.97 -5.44 6.62
C LEU A 140 -2.41 -6.34 5.45
N LEU A 141 -1.65 -7.41 5.19
CA LEU A 141 -1.94 -8.31 4.08
C LEU A 141 -3.27 -9.05 4.28
N ASP A 142 -3.64 -9.39 5.52
CA ASP A 142 -4.96 -9.92 5.84
C ASP A 142 -6.08 -8.88 5.66
N PHE A 143 -5.82 -7.62 6.02
CA PHE A 143 -6.75 -6.52 5.77
C PHE A 143 -7.02 -6.34 4.27
N LEU A 144 -5.98 -6.37 3.44
CA LEU A 144 -6.04 -6.24 1.98
C LEU A 144 -6.55 -7.51 1.26
N ASP A 145 -6.89 -8.57 1.99
CA ASP A 145 -7.28 -9.87 1.42
C ASP A 145 -6.22 -10.42 0.45
N GLU A 146 -4.93 -10.23 0.79
CA GLU A 146 -3.83 -10.71 -0.02
C GLU A 146 -3.82 -12.25 -0.06
N PRO A 147 -3.68 -12.86 -1.26
CA PRO A 147 -3.58 -14.30 -1.41
C PRO A 147 -2.53 -14.94 -0.50
N GLN A 148 -2.82 -16.13 0.01
CA GLN A 148 -1.92 -16.84 0.93
C GLN A 148 -0.62 -17.30 0.26
N ASP A 149 -0.64 -17.51 -1.06
CA ASP A 149 0.51 -17.86 -1.89
C ASP A 149 1.26 -16.65 -2.46
N SER A 150 0.84 -15.43 -2.10
CA SER A 150 1.51 -14.22 -2.56
C SER A 150 2.97 -14.16 -2.07
N PRO A 151 3.93 -13.77 -2.92
CA PRO A 151 5.31 -13.49 -2.49
C PRO A 151 5.38 -12.52 -1.30
N ARG A 152 4.42 -11.59 -1.19
CA ARG A 152 4.32 -10.65 -0.06
C ARG A 152 4.18 -11.32 1.31
N ARG A 153 3.69 -12.56 1.37
CA ARG A 153 3.59 -13.34 2.61
C ARG A 153 4.94 -13.92 3.07
N SER A 154 5.94 -13.94 2.19
CA SER A 154 7.28 -14.51 2.45
C SER A 154 8.43 -13.50 2.32
N GLN A 155 8.22 -12.42 1.58
CA GLN A 155 9.23 -11.38 1.39
C GLN A 155 9.26 -10.39 2.57
N ALA A 156 10.38 -9.69 2.72
CA ALA A 156 10.53 -8.60 3.66
C ALA A 156 9.95 -7.30 3.08
N GLY A 157 8.83 -6.82 3.61
CA GLY A 157 8.12 -5.61 3.15
C GLY A 157 6.93 -5.90 2.22
N VAL A 158 6.04 -4.92 2.08
CA VAL A 158 4.72 -5.06 1.42
C VAL A 158 4.67 -4.55 -0.02
N TYR A 159 5.82 -4.17 -0.58
CA TYR A 159 5.95 -3.66 -1.94
C TYR A 159 5.49 -4.70 -2.98
N THR A 160 4.86 -4.23 -4.05
CA THR A 160 4.31 -5.09 -5.10
C THR A 160 3.97 -4.31 -6.37
N SER A 161 3.66 -5.02 -7.45
CA SER A 161 3.16 -4.46 -8.70
C SER A 161 1.87 -5.12 -9.15
N TYR A 162 1.06 -4.35 -9.88
CA TYR A 162 -0.14 -4.81 -10.57
C TYR A 162 -0.14 -4.31 -12.00
N THR A 163 -0.68 -5.10 -12.92
CA THR A 163 -0.92 -4.69 -14.30
C THR A 163 -2.38 -4.91 -14.62
N PHE A 164 -3.07 -3.85 -15.02
CA PHE A 164 -4.49 -3.87 -15.37
C PHE A 164 -4.70 -3.50 -16.84
N GLY A 165 -5.80 -4.00 -17.42
CA GLY A 165 -6.19 -3.68 -18.80
C GLY A 165 -5.58 -4.59 -19.87
N PRO A 166 -6.09 -4.49 -21.11
CA PRO A 166 -5.63 -5.28 -22.24
C PRO A 166 -4.27 -4.80 -22.74
N VAL A 167 -3.57 -5.65 -23.50
CA VAL A 167 -2.26 -5.33 -24.10
C VAL A 167 -2.34 -4.03 -24.91
N GLY A 168 -1.33 -3.17 -24.78
CA GLY A 168 -1.29 -1.86 -25.45
C GLY A 168 -2.09 -0.75 -24.73
N ARG A 169 -2.94 -1.08 -23.75
CA ARG A 169 -3.66 -0.11 -22.90
C ARG A 169 -3.48 -0.40 -21.41
N GLN A 170 -2.37 -1.05 -21.07
CA GLN A 170 -2.11 -1.50 -19.71
C GLN A 170 -1.79 -0.33 -18.79
N ILE A 171 -2.31 -0.39 -17.57
CA ILE A 171 -1.91 0.48 -16.45
C ILE A 171 -1.09 -0.38 -15.50
N LYS A 172 0.17 0.04 -15.27
CA LYS A 172 1.04 -0.56 -14.28
C LYS A 172 0.99 0.25 -13.00
N VAL A 173 0.76 -0.42 -11.88
CA VAL A 173 0.79 0.18 -10.54
C VAL A 173 1.95 -0.43 -9.79
N LEU A 174 2.88 0.39 -9.30
CA LEU A 174 3.98 0.02 -8.43
C LEU A 174 3.70 0.57 -7.03
N LEU A 175 3.49 -0.30 -6.06
CA LEU A 175 3.31 0.10 -4.67
C LEU A 175 4.62 -0.10 -3.92
N LEU A 176 5.17 0.99 -3.40
CA LEU A 176 6.38 0.98 -2.61
C LEU A 176 6.05 0.77 -1.13
N ASP A 177 6.93 0.05 -0.45
CA ASP A 177 7.10 0.06 1.00
C ASP A 177 8.25 1.00 1.33
N THR A 178 8.01 1.99 2.20
CA THR A 178 9.01 2.99 2.59
C THR A 178 9.31 2.91 4.10
N ARG A 179 8.90 1.82 4.76
CA ARG A 179 9.06 1.64 6.21
C ARG A 179 9.92 0.42 6.55
N TYR A 180 9.67 -0.75 5.93
CA TYR A 180 10.23 -2.03 6.37
C TYR A 180 11.78 -2.09 6.42
N HIS A 181 12.40 -1.51 5.38
CA HIS A 181 13.86 -1.46 5.20
C HIS A 181 14.46 -0.09 5.48
N ARG A 182 13.62 0.89 5.81
CA ARG A 182 14.03 2.28 5.94
C ARG A 182 15.01 2.45 7.10
N ASP A 183 16.12 3.09 6.84
CA ASP A 183 17.08 3.53 7.84
C ASP A 183 16.51 4.68 8.72
N PRO A 184 17.10 4.94 9.91
CA PRO A 184 16.66 6.05 10.76
C PRO A 184 16.55 7.38 10.00
N LEU A 185 15.54 8.21 10.30
CA LEU A 185 15.28 9.46 9.56
C LEU A 185 16.46 10.44 9.54
N SER A 186 17.34 10.37 10.54
CA SER A 186 18.51 11.23 10.68
C SER A 186 19.77 10.69 10.01
N SER A 187 19.70 9.55 9.30
CA SER A 187 20.84 9.01 8.56
C SER A 187 20.75 9.30 7.07
N ASP A 188 21.87 9.11 6.38
CA ASP A 188 21.98 9.08 4.92
C ASP A 188 21.66 7.69 4.34
N GLY A 189 20.94 6.87 5.10
CA GLY A 189 20.64 5.49 4.76
C GLY A 189 19.54 5.32 3.70
N SER A 190 19.24 4.07 3.39
CA SER A 190 18.28 3.70 2.36
C SER A 190 16.84 3.75 2.87
N ILE A 191 15.91 4.16 2.01
CA ILE A 191 14.46 4.10 2.28
C ILE A 191 13.89 2.73 1.91
N LEU A 192 14.22 2.23 0.71
CA LEU A 192 13.65 0.99 0.17
C LEU A 192 14.48 -0.25 0.51
N GLY A 193 15.78 -0.08 0.79
CA GLY A 193 16.72 -1.20 0.90
C GLY A 193 17.02 -1.88 -0.44
N SER A 194 18.11 -2.65 -0.48
CA SER A 194 18.65 -3.19 -1.75
C SER A 194 17.69 -4.12 -2.47
N SER A 195 16.97 -4.99 -1.76
CA SER A 195 16.05 -5.95 -2.38
C SER A 195 14.91 -5.26 -3.14
N GLN A 196 14.33 -4.22 -2.55
CA GLN A 196 13.26 -3.47 -3.18
C GLN A 196 13.78 -2.56 -4.30
N TRP A 197 14.98 -1.99 -4.16
CA TRP A 197 15.61 -1.25 -5.28
C TRP A 197 15.84 -2.12 -6.50
N ILE A 198 16.37 -3.35 -6.32
CA ILE A 198 16.57 -4.32 -7.39
C ILE A 198 15.22 -4.71 -8.02
N TRP A 199 14.21 -4.97 -7.19
CA TRP A 199 12.85 -5.24 -7.66
C TRP A 199 12.29 -4.08 -8.48
N LEU A 200 12.39 -2.84 -7.98
CA LEU A 200 11.87 -1.65 -8.63
C LEU A 200 12.54 -1.42 -9.99
N GLN A 201 13.87 -1.57 -10.05
CA GLN A 201 14.61 -1.48 -11.31
C GLN A 201 14.13 -2.54 -12.32
N LYS A 202 13.93 -3.78 -11.89
CA LYS A 202 13.40 -4.85 -12.74
C LYS A 202 12.00 -4.51 -13.25
N GLU A 203 11.12 -3.99 -12.39
CA GLU A 203 9.77 -3.61 -12.78
C GLU A 203 9.75 -2.47 -13.80
N LEU A 204 10.61 -1.46 -13.64
CA LEU A 204 10.70 -0.32 -14.54
C LEU A 204 11.32 -0.68 -15.90
N ASN A 205 12.21 -1.68 -15.92
CA ASN A 205 12.79 -2.23 -17.15
C ASN A 205 11.93 -3.33 -17.79
N GLY A 206 10.76 -3.63 -17.21
CA GLY A 206 9.81 -4.60 -17.75
C GLY A 206 9.08 -4.11 -19.00
N PRO A 207 8.07 -4.86 -19.47
CA PRO A 207 7.25 -4.46 -20.61
C PRO A 207 6.62 -3.08 -20.40
N ALA A 208 6.61 -2.27 -21.46
CA ALA A 208 6.01 -0.94 -21.42
C ALA A 208 4.50 -1.02 -21.15
N SER A 209 4.02 -0.16 -20.26
CA SER A 209 2.60 0.10 -20.04
C SER A 209 2.21 1.45 -20.64
N ALA A 210 0.91 1.66 -20.90
CA ALA A 210 0.42 2.97 -21.34
C ALA A 210 0.58 4.02 -20.24
N ILE A 211 0.39 3.62 -18.98
CA ILE A 211 0.57 4.46 -17.79
C ILE A 211 1.31 3.63 -16.74
N THR A 212 2.29 4.25 -16.06
CA THR A 212 2.88 3.72 -14.83
C THR A 212 2.56 4.67 -13.67
N ILE A 213 1.88 4.15 -12.65
CA ILE A 213 1.57 4.81 -11.38
C ILE A 213 2.53 4.25 -10.34
N ILE A 214 3.20 5.12 -9.59
CA ILE A 214 4.04 4.73 -8.46
C ILE A 214 3.42 5.30 -7.18
N GLY A 215 2.92 4.43 -6.32
CA GLY A 215 2.35 4.76 -5.02
C GLY A 215 3.41 4.64 -3.92
N SER A 216 3.48 5.64 -3.04
CA SER A 216 4.39 5.72 -1.90
C SER A 216 3.66 6.37 -0.73
N SER A 217 4.00 5.99 0.49
CA SER A 217 3.35 6.53 1.70
C SER A 217 3.98 7.79 2.26
N ILE A 218 5.17 8.16 1.78
CA ILE A 218 5.89 9.36 2.26
C ILE A 218 5.95 10.45 1.18
N GLN A 219 5.81 11.70 1.62
CA GLN A 219 6.02 12.90 0.79
C GLN A 219 7.50 13.32 0.77
N ASP A 220 8.20 13.23 1.91
CA ASP A 220 9.62 13.55 2.03
C ASP A 220 10.50 12.43 1.48
N GLY A 221 11.45 12.77 0.61
CA GLY A 221 12.26 11.78 -0.15
C GLY A 221 11.71 11.48 -1.54
N LEU A 222 10.53 11.98 -1.89
CA LEU A 222 9.95 11.82 -3.23
C LEU A 222 10.81 12.49 -4.32
N ALA A 223 11.42 13.65 -4.02
CA ALA A 223 12.32 14.31 -4.96
C ALA A 223 13.56 13.46 -5.28
N TYR A 224 14.12 12.80 -4.25
CA TYR A 224 15.23 11.86 -4.41
C TYR A 224 14.79 10.62 -5.19
N LEU A 225 13.63 10.04 -4.85
CA LEU A 225 13.06 8.91 -5.57
C LEU A 225 12.82 9.24 -7.04
N ILE A 226 12.22 10.39 -7.35
CA ILE A 226 12.02 10.89 -8.72
C ILE A 226 13.37 11.04 -9.44
N GLN A 227 14.38 11.59 -8.79
CA GLN A 227 15.71 11.77 -9.39
C GLN A 227 16.37 10.43 -9.71
N VAL A 228 16.28 9.46 -8.81
CA VAL A 228 16.78 8.08 -9.02
C VAL A 228 16.01 7.40 -10.15
N LEU A 229 14.67 7.51 -10.16
CA LEU A 229 13.82 6.94 -11.20
C LEU A 229 14.15 7.51 -12.59
N ARG A 230 14.33 8.84 -12.68
CA ARG A 230 14.75 9.50 -13.93
C ARG A 230 16.13 9.04 -14.43
N GLY A 231 17.04 8.70 -13.52
CA GLY A 231 18.35 8.14 -13.89
C GLY A 231 18.28 6.67 -14.35
N LEU A 232 17.31 5.91 -13.85
CA LEU A 232 17.11 4.50 -14.19
C LEU A 232 16.32 4.30 -15.50
N THR A 233 15.43 5.23 -15.85
CA THR A 233 14.61 5.16 -17.06
C THR A 233 15.05 6.20 -18.07
N SER A 234 15.84 5.84 -19.08
CA SER A 234 16.13 6.75 -20.21
C SER A 234 14.92 7.02 -21.11
N LEU A 235 13.73 6.45 -20.81
CA LEU A 235 12.61 6.35 -21.76
C LEU A 235 11.18 6.55 -21.21
N ALA A 236 10.95 6.96 -19.96
CA ALA A 236 9.58 7.08 -19.43
C ALA A 236 9.05 8.52 -19.47
N THR A 237 8.36 8.91 -20.55
CA THR A 237 7.70 10.22 -20.68
C THR A 237 6.38 10.37 -19.90
N ASN A 238 5.83 9.31 -19.29
CA ASN A 238 4.51 9.34 -18.64
C ASN A 238 4.49 8.68 -17.24
N VAL A 239 5.33 9.13 -16.31
CA VAL A 239 5.21 8.77 -14.88
C VAL A 239 4.28 9.79 -14.20
N THR A 240 3.10 9.34 -13.77
CA THR A 240 2.19 10.16 -12.95
C THR A 240 2.35 9.75 -11.50
N ILE A 241 2.67 10.71 -10.63
CA ILE A 241 2.80 10.53 -9.18
C ILE A 241 1.63 11.27 -8.55
N GLU A 242 0.66 10.50 -8.06
CA GLU A 242 -0.53 10.99 -7.38
C GLU A 242 -0.20 11.28 -5.90
N ARG A 243 -0.81 12.33 -5.35
CA ARG A 243 -0.62 12.81 -3.97
C ARG A 243 -1.94 12.66 -3.22
N THR A 244 -1.88 12.26 -1.95
CA THR A 244 -2.97 12.47 -0.98
C THR A 244 -2.44 13.11 0.29
#